data_AF-A0AB36D3B5-F1
#
_entry.id   AF-A0AB36D3B5-F1
#
_cell.length_a   1.000
_cell.length_b   1.000
_cell.length_c   1.000
_cell.angle_alpha   90.00
_cell.angle_beta   90.00
_cell.angle_gamma   90.00
#
_symmetry.space_group_name_H-M   'P 1'
#
loop_
_entity.id
_entity.type
_entity.pdbx_description
1 polymer ?
#
loop_
_entity_poly.entity_id
_entity_poly.type
_entity_poly.pdbx_seq_one_letter_code
_entity_poly.pdbx_strand_id
1 'polypeptide(L)'
;MRLIIAALLMLSGYAHASCASISDSDQRYYCNARAGGGSCAGIRNSGLRIACYAETGNVRGNGSVNVRGNGNGNGNGSGNFSGSCAAISDSDQRYYCNAKAGNGSCAGINNSDLRNACNAETGNGSCAGINDSDQRYYCNAKAGNGSCAGIRNSDLRNQCNALNH
;
A
#
# COMPACT_ATOMS: atom_id res chain seq x y z
N MET A 1 45.54 -5.28 16.07
CA MET A 1 44.78 -4.28 15.27
C MET A 1 43.87 -4.94 14.23
N ARG A 2 43.06 -5.93 14.61
CA ARG A 2 42.07 -6.59 13.69
C ARG A 2 40.64 -6.59 14.24
N LEU A 3 40.45 -6.18 15.50
CA LEU A 3 39.16 -6.20 16.18
C LEU A 3 38.35 -4.90 16.00
N ILE A 4 38.96 -3.84 15.43
CA ILE A 4 38.28 -2.54 15.27
C ILE A 4 37.37 -2.51 14.03
N ILE A 5 37.64 -3.35 13.01
CA ILE A 5 36.84 -3.37 11.77
C ILE A 5 35.49 -4.09 11.98
N ALA A 6 35.42 -5.07 12.90
CA ALA A 6 34.19 -5.82 13.15
C ALA A 6 33.11 -5.01 13.89
N ALA A 7 33.49 -3.97 14.65
CA ALA A 7 32.55 -3.12 15.38
C ALA A 7 31.81 -2.10 14.49
N LEU A 8 32.38 -1.75 13.32
CA LEU A 8 31.75 -0.83 12.36
C LEU A 8 30.58 -1.46 11.57
N LEU A 9 30.47 -2.79 11.54
CA LEU A 9 29.37 -3.50 10.85
C LEU A 9 28.09 -3.60 11.68
N MET A 10 28.14 -3.28 12.97
CA MET A 10 26.97 -3.28 13.86
C MET A 10 26.40 -1.87 14.11
N LEU A 11 27.07 -0.83 13.59
CA LEU A 11 26.63 0.57 13.67
C LEU A 11 26.03 1.05 12.34
N SER A 12 25.52 0.14 11.52
CA SER A 12 24.56 0.48 10.49
C SER A 12 23.19 0.67 11.16
N GLY A 13 23.09 1.70 11.99
CA GLY A 13 21.81 2.30 12.32
C GLY A 13 21.23 2.89 11.05
N TYR A 14 20.79 2.02 10.14
CA TYR A 14 19.87 2.40 9.09
C TYR A 14 18.71 3.01 9.85
N ALA A 15 18.53 4.32 9.69
CA ALA A 15 17.29 4.98 9.99
C ALA A 15 16.27 4.37 9.02
N HIS A 16 15.85 3.13 9.30
CA HIS A 16 14.69 2.53 8.72
C HIS A 16 13.60 3.52 9.01
N ALA A 17 13.03 4.11 7.97
CA ALA A 17 11.80 4.84 8.09
C ALA A 17 10.75 3.83 8.56
N SER A 18 10.69 3.65 9.87
CA SER A 18 9.72 2.78 10.49
C SER A 18 8.39 3.49 10.33
N CYS A 19 7.34 2.72 9.98
CA CYS A 19 5.98 3.24 9.89
C CYS A 19 5.53 3.95 11.19
N ALA A 20 6.24 3.77 12.31
CA ALA A 20 6.05 4.47 13.57
C ALA A 20 6.08 6.00 13.47
N SER A 21 6.83 6.56 12.51
CA SER A 21 6.93 8.02 12.31
C SER A 21 5.75 8.64 11.53
N ILE A 22 4.75 7.83 11.15
CA ILE A 22 3.54 8.31 10.45
C ILE A 22 2.54 8.81 11.49
N SER A 23 2.12 10.06 11.41
CA SER A 23 1.20 10.71 12.35
C SER A 23 -0.22 10.13 12.25
N ASP A 24 -0.71 9.98 11.02
CA ASP A 24 -2.02 9.40 10.75
C ASP A 24 -2.09 7.92 11.12
N SER A 25 -3.05 7.56 11.99
CA SER A 25 -3.15 6.19 12.51
C SER A 25 -3.49 5.19 11.41
N ASP A 26 -4.38 5.54 10.48
CA ASP A 26 -4.84 4.66 9.43
C ASP A 26 -3.72 4.37 8.42
N GLN A 27 -2.96 5.40 8.03
CA GLN A 27 -1.76 5.27 7.20
C GLN A 27 -0.65 4.48 7.90
N ARG A 28 -0.48 4.67 9.22
CA ARG A 28 0.47 3.89 10.02
C ARG A 28 0.11 2.40 10.02
N TYR A 29 -1.16 2.05 10.25
CA TYR A 29 -1.61 0.66 10.18
C TYR A 29 -1.43 0.06 8.79
N TYR A 30 -1.79 0.81 7.75
CA TYR A 30 -1.59 0.40 6.36
C TYR A 30 -0.10 0.14 6.05
N CYS A 31 0.78 1.07 6.44
CA CYS A 31 2.23 0.93 6.25
C CYS A 31 2.78 -0.30 6.98
N ASN A 32 2.43 -0.51 8.26
CA ASN A 32 2.91 -1.65 9.04
C ASN A 32 2.44 -2.99 8.44
N ALA A 33 1.18 -3.06 7.99
CA ALA A 33 0.64 -4.26 7.35
C ALA A 33 1.40 -4.60 6.07
N ARG A 34 1.74 -3.59 5.28
CA ARG A 34 2.44 -3.74 3.99
C ARG A 34 3.95 -3.97 4.14
N ALA A 35 4.55 -3.50 5.22
CA ALA A 35 5.91 -3.85 5.63
C ALA A 35 6.03 -5.27 6.25
N GLY A 36 4.92 -6.04 6.33
CA GLY A 36 4.90 -7.42 6.82
C GLY A 36 4.81 -7.58 8.35
N GLY A 37 4.74 -6.48 9.11
CA GLY A 37 4.74 -6.48 10.58
C GLY A 37 3.41 -6.13 11.25
N GLY A 38 2.35 -5.83 10.49
CA GLY A 38 1.08 -5.31 11.04
C GLY A 38 -0.18 -5.99 10.48
N SER A 39 -1.35 -5.54 10.94
CA SER A 39 -2.68 -5.97 10.47
C SER A 39 -3.49 -4.78 9.97
N CYS A 40 -4.30 -5.00 8.93
CA CYS A 40 -5.22 -4.01 8.38
C CYS A 40 -6.44 -3.74 9.29
N ALA A 41 -6.66 -4.53 10.35
CA ALA A 41 -7.82 -4.41 11.22
C ALA A 41 -7.91 -3.06 11.97
N GLY A 42 -6.76 -2.41 12.23
CA GLY A 42 -6.70 -1.12 12.92
C GLY A 42 -7.13 0.09 12.08
N ILE A 43 -7.27 -0.09 10.76
CA ILE A 43 -7.62 1.00 9.84
C ILE A 43 -9.11 1.33 9.98
N ARG A 44 -9.45 2.58 10.32
CA ARG A 44 -10.83 3.04 10.48
C ARG A 44 -11.47 3.36 9.13
N ASN A 45 -10.72 3.95 8.21
CA ASN A 45 -11.16 4.20 6.84
C ASN A 45 -11.43 2.89 6.10
N SER A 46 -12.69 2.63 5.78
CA SER A 46 -13.12 1.38 5.15
C SER A 46 -12.43 1.14 3.80
N GLY A 47 -12.29 2.17 2.96
CA GLY A 47 -11.63 2.07 1.65
C GLY A 47 -10.15 1.68 1.80
N LEU A 48 -9.42 2.40 2.65
CA LEU A 48 -8.00 2.12 2.92
C LEU A 48 -7.80 0.74 3.55
N ARG A 49 -8.72 0.30 4.42
CA ARG A 49 -8.68 -1.02 5.03
C ARG A 49 -8.84 -2.13 4.01
N ILE A 50 -9.77 -1.98 3.07
CA ILE A 50 -9.99 -3.00 2.03
C ILE A 50 -8.79 -3.04 1.08
N ALA A 51 -8.25 -1.88 0.67
CA ALA A 51 -7.02 -1.81 -0.12
C ALA A 51 -5.86 -2.53 0.59
N CYS A 52 -5.68 -2.30 1.90
CA CYS A 52 -4.68 -2.99 2.71
C CYS A 52 -4.81 -4.51 2.65
N TYR A 53 -6.02 -5.06 2.85
CA TYR A 53 -6.23 -6.50 2.81
C TYR A 53 -6.00 -7.08 1.40
N ALA A 54 -6.37 -6.33 0.36
CA ALA A 54 -6.18 -6.75 -1.02
C ALA A 54 -4.69 -6.81 -1.41
N GLU A 55 -3.91 -5.85 -0.94
CA GLU A 55 -2.47 -5.75 -1.26
C GLU A 55 -1.60 -6.70 -0.43
N THR A 56 -1.93 -6.87 0.86
CA THR A 56 -1.05 -7.60 1.79
C THR A 56 -1.42 -9.07 1.95
N GLY A 57 -2.62 -9.47 1.51
CA GLY A 57 -3.18 -10.80 1.75
C GLY A 57 -3.23 -11.17 3.24
N ASN A 58 -3.07 -10.20 4.12
CA ASN A 58 -2.71 -10.42 5.51
C ASN A 58 -3.97 -10.74 6.32
N VAL A 59 -4.44 -11.98 6.17
CA VAL A 59 -5.46 -12.62 7.01
C VAL A 59 -4.79 -13.30 8.21
N ARG A 60 -3.66 -12.77 8.72
CA ARG A 60 -3.02 -13.28 9.96
C ARG A 60 -3.74 -12.82 11.24
N GLY A 61 -5.07 -12.72 11.17
CA GLY A 61 -5.93 -12.61 12.34
C GLY A 61 -6.83 -13.83 12.35
N ASN A 62 -6.68 -14.68 13.37
CA ASN A 62 -7.66 -15.68 13.75
C ASN A 62 -8.94 -14.96 14.21
N GLY A 63 -9.67 -14.41 13.24
CA GLY A 63 -10.81 -13.53 13.46
C GLY A 63 -11.48 -13.33 12.12
N SER A 64 -12.52 -14.13 11.87
CA SER A 64 -13.45 -13.95 10.77
C SER A 64 -13.91 -12.49 10.76
N VAL A 65 -13.36 -11.68 9.86
CA VAL A 65 -13.90 -10.35 9.59
C VAL A 65 -15.26 -10.59 8.95
N ASN A 66 -16.30 -10.38 9.74
CA ASN A 66 -17.69 -10.53 9.34
C ASN A 66 -18.07 -9.33 8.46
N VAL A 67 -17.55 -9.29 7.23
CA VAL A 67 -18.04 -8.37 6.21
C VAL A 67 -19.40 -8.93 5.82
N ARG A 68 -20.47 -8.27 6.27
CA ARG A 68 -21.85 -8.51 5.82
C ARG A 68 -21.92 -8.25 4.31
N GLY A 69 -21.50 -9.24 3.53
CA GLY A 69 -21.83 -9.38 2.12
C GLY A 69 -23.30 -9.77 2.05
N ASN A 70 -24.09 -8.94 1.37
CA ASN A 70 -25.40 -9.33 0.89
C ASN A 70 -25.19 -10.43 -0.17
N GLY A 71 -25.12 -11.68 0.29
CA GLY A 71 -24.87 -12.84 -0.54
C GLY A 71 -25.53 -14.06 0.10
N ASN A 72 -26.61 -14.53 -0.54
CA ASN A 72 -27.24 -15.80 -0.24
C ASN A 72 -26.23 -16.93 -0.50
N GLY A 73 -25.66 -17.50 0.55
CA GLY A 73 -24.65 -18.55 0.43
C GLY A 73 -24.39 -19.24 1.76
N ASN A 74 -24.86 -20.48 1.85
CA ASN A 74 -24.66 -21.41 2.96
C ASN A 74 -23.16 -21.58 3.26
N GLY A 75 -22.78 -21.42 4.52
CA GLY A 75 -21.40 -21.22 4.95
C GLY A 75 -20.52 -22.47 4.87
N ASN A 76 -19.33 -22.28 4.30
CA ASN A 76 -18.12 -22.97 4.74
C ASN A 76 -16.97 -21.96 4.62
N GLY A 77 -16.53 -21.44 5.78
CA GLY A 77 -15.63 -20.31 5.92
C GLY A 77 -14.18 -20.65 5.56
N SER A 78 -13.91 -20.75 4.26
CA SER A 78 -12.57 -20.64 3.69
C SER A 78 -12.53 -19.33 2.91
N GLY A 79 -12.47 -18.21 3.64
CA GLY A 79 -12.30 -16.89 3.06
C GLY A 79 -10.90 -16.78 2.46
N ASN A 80 -10.69 -17.36 1.29
CA ASN A 80 -9.59 -17.02 0.41
C ASN A 80 -9.74 -15.54 0.06
N PHE A 81 -9.13 -14.66 0.87
CA PHE A 81 -8.94 -13.25 0.53
C PHE A 81 -7.85 -13.09 -0.54
N SER A 82 -7.78 -14.05 -1.46
CA SER A 82 -7.00 -13.97 -2.68
C SER A 82 -7.83 -13.14 -3.67
N GLY A 83 -7.73 -11.83 -3.57
CA GLY A 83 -7.92 -10.97 -4.74
C GLY A 83 -9.35 -10.54 -5.10
N SER A 84 -10.31 -10.45 -4.18
CA SER A 84 -11.58 -9.79 -4.53
C SER A 84 -11.54 -8.30 -4.22
N CYS A 85 -10.95 -7.52 -5.12
CA CYS A 85 -11.14 -6.07 -5.19
C CYS A 85 -12.63 -5.68 -5.23
N ALA A 86 -13.55 -6.63 -5.50
CA ALA A 86 -14.99 -6.42 -5.50
C ALA A 86 -15.55 -5.90 -4.17
N ALA A 87 -14.89 -6.16 -3.04
CA ALA A 87 -15.29 -5.62 -1.74
C ALA A 87 -15.08 -4.09 -1.63
N ILE A 88 -14.24 -3.50 -2.48
CA ILE A 88 -13.93 -2.06 -2.48
C ILE A 88 -15.16 -1.31 -3.01
N SER A 89 -15.80 -0.48 -2.18
CA SER A 89 -16.97 0.30 -2.58
C SER A 89 -16.63 1.45 -3.54
N ASP A 90 -15.44 2.05 -3.37
CA ASP A 90 -14.94 3.09 -4.25
C ASP A 90 -14.54 2.50 -5.61
N SER A 91 -15.14 2.98 -6.69
CA SER A 91 -14.92 2.43 -8.03
C SER A 91 -13.48 2.61 -8.48
N ASP A 92 -12.88 3.77 -8.22
CA ASP A 92 -11.55 4.12 -8.67
C ASP A 92 -10.49 3.23 -7.98
N GLN A 93 -10.62 3.05 -6.67
CA GLN A 93 -9.79 2.12 -5.89
C GLN A 93 -10.01 0.67 -6.33
N ARG A 94 -11.24 0.27 -6.68
CA ARG A 94 -11.53 -1.07 -7.20
C ARG A 94 -10.81 -1.33 -8.52
N TYR A 95 -10.89 -0.39 -9.46
CA TYR A 95 -10.18 -0.48 -10.74
C TYR A 95 -8.67 -0.51 -10.54
N TYR A 96 -8.14 0.35 -9.66
CA TYR A 96 -6.72 0.35 -9.29
C TYR A 96 -6.28 -1.02 -8.76
N CYS A 97 -7.02 -1.57 -7.80
CA CYS A 97 -6.74 -2.90 -7.23
C CYS A 97 -6.79 -4.00 -8.30
N ASN A 98 -7.83 -4.03 -9.14
CA ASN A 98 -7.96 -5.05 -10.20
C ASN A 98 -6.81 -4.98 -11.21
N ALA A 99 -6.38 -3.77 -11.59
CA ALA A 99 -5.27 -3.56 -12.49
C ALA A 99 -3.94 -4.03 -11.87
N LYS A 100 -3.68 -3.70 -10.60
CA LYS A 100 -2.50 -4.17 -9.87
C LYS A 100 -2.47 -5.69 -9.70
N ALA A 101 -3.63 -6.33 -9.57
CA ALA A 101 -3.77 -7.78 -9.50
C ALA A 101 -3.66 -8.49 -10.87
N GLY A 102 -3.49 -7.75 -11.97
CA GLY A 102 -3.42 -8.29 -13.33
C GLY A 102 -4.77 -8.72 -13.92
N ASN A 103 -5.88 -8.44 -13.24
CA ASN A 103 -7.23 -8.86 -13.62
C ASN A 103 -8.08 -7.72 -14.19
N GLY A 104 -7.48 -6.56 -14.52
CA GLY A 104 -8.20 -5.40 -15.00
C GLY A 104 -7.30 -4.33 -15.60
N SER A 105 -7.87 -3.16 -15.89
CA SER A 105 -7.15 -2.00 -16.45
C SER A 105 -7.42 -0.73 -15.64
N CYS A 106 -6.51 0.23 -15.76
CA CYS A 106 -6.63 1.53 -15.12
C CYS A 106 -7.64 2.46 -15.80
N ALA A 107 -8.22 2.06 -16.94
CA ALA A 107 -9.10 2.92 -17.75
C ALA A 107 -10.40 3.31 -17.03
N GLY A 108 -10.90 2.47 -16.12
CA GLY A 108 -12.11 2.74 -15.33
C GLY A 108 -11.94 3.74 -14.19
N ILE A 109 -10.72 4.20 -13.92
CA ILE A 109 -10.42 5.15 -12.85
C ILE A 109 -10.76 6.57 -13.33
N ASN A 110 -11.69 7.24 -12.64
CA ASN A 110 -12.11 8.61 -12.97
C ASN A 110 -11.09 9.65 -12.52
N ASN A 111 -10.52 9.48 -11.32
CA ASN A 111 -9.44 10.31 -10.82
C ASN A 111 -8.19 10.17 -11.70
N SER A 112 -7.82 11.27 -12.37
CA SER A 112 -6.69 11.29 -13.32
C SER A 112 -5.36 10.97 -12.66
N ASP A 113 -5.12 11.47 -11.45
CA ASP A 113 -3.87 11.28 -10.73
C ASP A 113 -3.72 9.81 -10.33
N LEU A 114 -4.80 9.21 -9.80
CA LEU A 114 -4.83 7.79 -9.48
C LEU A 114 -4.71 6.91 -10.73
N ARG A 115 -5.31 7.32 -11.86
CA ARG A 115 -5.21 6.60 -13.13
C ARG A 115 -3.78 6.61 -13.67
N ASN A 116 -3.11 7.75 -13.61
CA ASN A 116 -1.71 7.88 -14.03
C ASN A 116 -0.79 7.07 -13.13
N ALA A 117 -1.03 7.09 -11.81
CA ALA A 117 -0.31 6.24 -10.87
C ALA A 117 -0.49 4.75 -11.18
N CYS A 118 -1.74 4.33 -11.42
CA CYS A 118 -2.05 2.96 -11.84
C CYS A 118 -1.27 2.56 -13.10
N ASN A 119 -1.35 3.36 -14.17
CA ASN A 119 -0.68 3.06 -15.44
C ASN A 119 0.83 2.95 -15.29
N ALA A 120 1.44 3.84 -14.51
CA ALA A 120 2.88 3.80 -14.24
C ALA A 120 3.26 2.52 -13.47
N GLU A 121 2.49 2.16 -12.45
CA GLU A 121 2.73 1.00 -11.62
C GLU A 121 2.44 -0.36 -12.29
N THR A 122 1.61 -0.38 -13.32
CA THR A 122 1.35 -1.59 -14.15
C THR A 122 2.19 -1.62 -15.42
N GLY A 123 3.15 -0.70 -15.60
CA GLY A 123 4.06 -0.68 -16.75
C GLY A 123 3.48 -0.12 -18.06
N ASN A 124 2.27 0.45 -18.03
CA ASN A 124 1.56 0.98 -19.20
C ASN A 124 1.61 2.52 -19.33
N GLY A 125 2.42 3.20 -18.51
CA GLY A 125 2.49 4.67 -18.52
C GLY A 125 3.56 5.26 -17.62
N SER A 126 3.39 6.55 -17.28
CA SER A 126 4.32 7.29 -16.41
C SER A 126 3.57 8.14 -15.38
N CYS A 127 4.26 8.51 -14.30
CA CYS A 127 3.72 9.38 -13.26
C CYS A 127 3.63 10.87 -13.69
N ALA A 128 4.07 11.22 -14.91
CA ALA A 128 4.19 12.62 -15.35
C ALA A 128 2.85 13.38 -15.37
N GLY A 129 1.74 12.67 -15.62
CA GLY A 129 0.39 13.25 -15.66
C GLY A 129 -0.25 13.51 -14.29
N ILE A 130 0.43 13.19 -13.18
CA ILE A 130 -0.08 13.42 -11.82
C ILE A 130 0.11 14.88 -11.46
N ASN A 131 -0.95 15.62 -11.15
CA ASN A 131 -0.85 17.06 -10.85
C ASN A 131 -0.28 17.33 -9.46
N ASP A 132 -0.66 16.53 -8.46
CA ASP A 132 -0.13 16.64 -7.11
C ASP A 132 1.35 16.21 -7.06
N SER A 133 2.23 17.13 -6.63
CA SER A 133 3.67 16.87 -6.63
C SER A 133 4.06 15.73 -5.70
N ASP A 134 3.43 15.65 -4.52
CA ASP A 134 3.74 14.65 -3.51
C ASP A 134 3.31 13.26 -4.00
N GLN A 135 2.13 13.16 -4.61
CA GLN A 135 1.67 11.93 -5.26
C GLN A 135 2.55 11.54 -6.46
N ARG A 136 3.03 12.51 -7.23
CA ARG A 136 3.95 12.26 -8.35
C ARG A 136 5.27 11.66 -7.88
N TYR A 137 5.88 12.23 -6.83
CA TYR A 137 7.10 11.67 -6.24
C TYR A 137 6.86 10.28 -5.66
N TYR A 138 5.73 10.09 -4.95
CA TYR A 138 5.36 8.79 -4.40
C TYR A 138 5.18 7.72 -5.49
N CYS A 139 4.52 8.08 -6.61
CA CYS A 139 4.37 7.22 -7.77
C CYS A 139 5.73 6.86 -8.40
N ASN A 140 6.60 7.85 -8.65
CA ASN A 140 7.91 7.59 -9.25
C ASN A 140 8.78 6.67 -8.38
N ALA A 141 8.74 6.85 -7.06
CA ALA A 141 9.43 5.98 -6.12
C ALA A 141 8.90 4.53 -6.18
N LYS A 142 7.56 4.35 -6.18
CA LYS A 142 6.94 3.01 -6.30
C LYS A 142 7.18 2.34 -7.66
N ALA A 143 7.29 3.12 -8.73
CA ALA A 143 7.63 2.61 -10.06
C ALA A 143 9.13 2.31 -10.23
N GLY A 144 9.95 2.50 -9.20
CA GLY A 144 11.40 2.26 -9.23
C GLY A 144 12.22 3.33 -9.96
N ASN A 145 11.60 4.45 -10.37
CA ASN A 145 12.19 5.50 -11.19
C ASN A 145 12.46 6.81 -10.43
N GLY A 146 12.37 6.81 -9.10
CA GLY A 146 12.50 8.04 -8.31
C GLY A 146 12.75 7.82 -6.82
N SER A 147 12.81 8.92 -6.07
CA SER A 147 13.03 8.92 -4.62
C SER A 147 11.87 9.59 -3.87
N CYS A 148 11.72 9.23 -2.60
CA CYS A 148 10.74 9.82 -1.70
C CYS A 148 11.14 11.22 -1.20
N ALA A 149 12.34 11.71 -1.50
CA ALA A 149 12.88 12.96 -0.95
C ALA A 149 12.10 14.20 -1.38
N GLY A 150 11.46 14.18 -2.56
CA GLY A 150 10.66 15.28 -3.08
C GLY A 150 9.29 15.44 -2.42
N ILE A 151 8.85 14.48 -1.60
CA ILE A 151 7.55 14.52 -0.93
C ILE A 151 7.59 15.50 0.23
N ARG A 152 6.71 16.51 0.21
CA ARG A 152 6.61 17.54 1.25
C ARG A 152 5.82 17.05 2.46
N ASN A 153 4.73 16.33 2.24
CA ASN A 153 3.97 15.70 3.29
C ASN A 153 4.82 14.66 4.04
N SER A 154 5.06 14.90 5.33
CA SER A 154 5.93 14.05 6.16
C SER A 154 5.40 12.62 6.28
N ASP A 155 4.10 12.44 6.43
CA ASP A 155 3.48 11.13 6.59
C ASP A 155 3.62 10.31 5.30
N LEU A 156 3.29 10.93 4.16
CA LEU A 156 3.45 10.27 2.86
C LEU A 156 4.91 9.98 2.53
N ARG A 157 5.83 10.88 2.91
CA ARG A 157 7.27 10.65 2.73
C ARG A 157 7.76 9.48 3.57
N ASN A 158 7.34 9.42 4.84
CA ASN A 158 7.71 8.33 5.75
C ASN A 158 7.14 6.99 5.26
N GLN A 159 5.89 6.99 4.79
CA GLN A 159 5.28 5.83 4.15
C GLN A 159 6.05 5.39 2.90
N CYS A 160 6.45 6.32 2.05
CA CYS A 160 7.25 6.04 0.86
C CYS A 160 8.59 5.39 1.19
N ASN A 161 9.33 5.96 2.14
CA ASN A 161 10.61 5.42 2.57
C ASN A 161 10.47 4.02 3.20
N ALA A 162 9.39 3.78 3.93
CA ALA A 162 9.14 2.49 4.57
C ALA A 162 8.81 1.36 3.58
N LEU A 163 8.18 1.70 2.44
CA LEU A 163 7.66 0.73 1.48
C LEU A 163 8.56 0.48 0.26
N ASN A 164 9.51 1.37 -0.03
CA ASN A 164 10.41 1.28 -1.18
C ASN A 164 11.84 0.93 -0.75
N HIS A 165 12.05 -0.32 -0.33
CA HIS A 165 13.33 -0.92 0.03
C HIS A 165 13.72 -2.08 -0.88
#